data_AF-A0A954A7G0-F1
#
_entry.id   AF-A0A954A7G0-F1
#
_cell.length_a   1.000
_cell.length_b   1.000
_cell.length_c   1.000
_cell.angle_alpha   90.00
_cell.angle_beta   90.00
_cell.angle_gamma   90.00
#
_symmetry.space_group_name_H-M   'P 1'
#
loop_
_entity.id
_entity.type
_entity.pdbx_description
1 polymer ?
#
loop_
_entity_poly.entity_id
_entity_poly.type
_entity_poly.pdbx_seq_one_letter_code
_entity_poly.pdbx_strand_id
1 'polypeptide(L)'
;DHDTVETFAHLVEWIEQQRLECATFHILTPYPGTPLYRRMEAEGRLLHRDWDRYDTAHAVFRPRLMTAEQLEAGYAWCYQRLFSHRSILRRRPRQFSAVLPYLAMCYLYKRSNRLWHQLIRRQWTRGAWAPLVEWTRRRHVRFRRRLEEADEAIANIARVPIPPSV
;
A
#
# COMPACT_ATOMS: atom_id res chain seq x y z
N ASP A 1 -23.37 2.15 -7.86
CA ASP A 1 -23.88 2.63 -6.56
C ASP A 1 -24.73 1.53 -5.96
N HIS A 2 -24.07 0.41 -5.67
CA HIS A 2 -24.69 -0.86 -5.30
C HIS A 2 -24.09 -1.41 -4.00
N ASP A 3 -23.19 -0.64 -3.37
CA ASP A 3 -22.55 -1.03 -2.14
C ASP A 3 -23.57 -0.98 -1.00
N THR A 4 -23.60 -2.05 -0.21
CA THR A 4 -24.41 -2.19 0.99
C THR A 4 -23.50 -2.33 2.21
N VAL A 5 -24.07 -2.34 3.41
CA VAL A 5 -23.30 -2.52 4.66
C VAL A 5 -22.56 -3.88 4.67
N GLU A 6 -23.11 -4.90 4.01
CA GLU A 6 -22.51 -6.23 3.89
C GLU A 6 -21.27 -6.24 2.98
N THR A 7 -21.17 -5.27 2.06
CA THR A 7 -20.06 -5.18 1.11
C THR A 7 -18.71 -5.05 1.82
N PHE A 8 -18.66 -4.33 2.95
CA PHE A 8 -17.44 -4.19 3.77
C PHE A 8 -16.96 -5.53 4.31
N ALA A 9 -17.88 -6.36 4.82
CA ALA A 9 -17.55 -7.67 5.37
C ALA A 9 -17.03 -8.61 4.28
N HIS A 10 -17.76 -8.70 3.16
CA HIS A 10 -17.35 -9.52 2.02
C HIS A 10 -15.98 -9.12 1.46
N LEU A 11 -15.71 -7.81 1.36
CA LEU A 11 -14.43 -7.30 0.90
C LEU A 11 -13.29 -7.76 1.81
N VAL A 12 -13.44 -7.59 3.13
CA VAL A 12 -12.39 -7.97 4.09
C VAL A 12 -12.20 -9.48 4.15
N GLU A 13 -13.27 -10.26 4.07
CA GLU A 13 -13.19 -11.71 3.99
C GLU A 13 -12.44 -12.17 2.74
N TRP A 14 -12.75 -11.59 1.58
CA TRP A 14 -12.03 -11.89 0.35
C TRP A 14 -10.54 -11.53 0.45
N ILE A 15 -10.21 -10.36 1.02
CA ILE A 15 -8.82 -9.96 1.28
C ILE A 15 -8.10 -10.96 2.18
N GLU A 16 -8.77 -11.43 3.25
CA GLU A 16 -8.25 -12.45 4.15
C GLU A 16 -8.02 -13.79 3.43
N GLN A 17 -8.95 -14.20 2.56
CA GLN A 17 -8.86 -15.44 1.78
C GLN A 17 -7.72 -15.41 0.76
N GLN A 18 -7.57 -14.29 0.04
CA GLN A 18 -6.49 -14.10 -0.94
C GLN A 18 -5.13 -13.79 -0.29
N ARG A 19 -5.10 -13.57 1.03
CA ARG A 19 -3.88 -13.26 1.79
C ARG A 19 -3.13 -12.04 1.26
N LEU A 20 -3.86 -10.99 0.85
CA LEU A 20 -3.20 -9.77 0.39
C LEU A 20 -2.43 -9.15 1.56
N GLU A 21 -1.16 -8.85 1.37
CA GLU A 21 -0.29 -8.36 2.43
C GLU A 21 -0.66 -6.94 2.87
N CYS A 22 -1.03 -6.10 1.89
CA CYS A 22 -1.43 -4.71 2.09
C CYS A 22 -2.69 -4.41 1.27
N ALA A 23 -3.62 -3.66 1.85
CA ALA A 23 -4.77 -3.09 1.16
C ALA A 23 -5.06 -1.70 1.71
N THR A 24 -5.42 -0.78 0.83
CA THR A 24 -5.82 0.59 1.15
C THR A 24 -7.26 0.79 0.70
N PHE A 25 -8.08 1.30 1.61
CA PHE A 25 -9.49 1.60 1.35
C PHE A 25 -9.65 3.10 1.19
N HIS A 26 -10.57 3.51 0.34
CA HIS A 26 -10.90 4.92 0.06
C HIS A 26 -12.40 5.04 -0.14
N ILE A 27 -13.01 6.08 0.42
CA ILE A 27 -14.40 6.44 0.15
C ILE A 27 -14.46 7.22 -1.16
N LEU A 28 -15.41 6.85 -2.01
CA LEU A 28 -15.66 7.54 -3.28
C LEU A 28 -15.89 9.03 -3.02
N THR A 29 -15.01 9.86 -3.59
CA THR A 29 -15.06 11.32 -3.41
C THR A 29 -15.35 11.98 -4.74
N PRO A 30 -16.55 12.54 -4.97
CA PRO A 30 -16.88 13.26 -6.19
C PRO A 30 -16.16 14.62 -6.22
N TYR A 31 -15.06 14.75 -6.96
CA TYR A 31 -14.35 16.03 -7.04
C TYR A 31 -15.01 17.06 -7.97
N PRO A 32 -14.96 18.36 -7.66
CA PRO A 32 -15.48 19.41 -8.54
C PRO A 32 -14.95 19.33 -9.95
N GLY A 33 -15.80 19.64 -10.92
CA GLY A 33 -15.46 19.56 -12.34
C GLY A 33 -15.54 18.15 -12.93
N THR A 34 -15.62 17.09 -12.11
CA THR A 34 -15.81 15.72 -12.61
C THR A 34 -17.26 15.46 -13.06
N PRO A 35 -17.49 14.57 -14.04
CA PRO A 35 -18.84 14.13 -14.39
C PRO A 35 -19.60 13.51 -13.21
N LEU A 36 -18.88 12.84 -12.30
CA LEU A 36 -19.46 12.25 -11.09
C LEU A 36 -20.04 13.32 -10.17
N TYR A 37 -19.31 14.42 -9.96
CA TYR A 37 -19.79 15.54 -9.16
C TYR A 37 -21.05 16.16 -9.73
N ARG A 38 -21.06 16.49 -11.03
CA ARG A 38 -22.24 17.09 -11.69
C ARG A 38 -23.47 16.19 -11.56
N ARG A 39 -23.29 14.88 -11.71
CA ARG A 39 -24.36 13.89 -11.53
C ARG A 39 -24.85 13.83 -10.08
N MET A 40 -23.96 13.75 -9.10
CA MET A 40 -24.35 13.70 -7.68
C MET A 40 -24.99 15.01 -7.21
N GLU A 41 -24.56 16.14 -7.76
CA GLU A 41 -25.17 17.46 -7.55
C GLU A 41 -26.58 17.51 -8.14
N ALA A 42 -26.76 17.08 -9.39
CA ALA A 42 -28.06 17.01 -10.04
C ALA A 42 -29.03 16.04 -9.33
N GLU A 43 -28.50 14.95 -8.76
CA GLU A 43 -29.26 14.01 -7.93
C GLU A 43 -29.56 14.56 -6.51
N GLY A 44 -29.01 15.72 -6.12
CA GLY A 44 -29.19 16.29 -4.78
C GLY A 44 -28.53 15.47 -3.66
N ARG A 45 -27.46 14.74 -3.98
CA ARG A 45 -26.83 13.75 -3.08
C ARG A 45 -25.55 14.23 -2.43
N LEU A 46 -25.03 15.39 -2.81
CA LEU A 46 -23.88 16.00 -2.12
C LEU A 46 -24.30 16.46 -0.73
N LEU A 47 -23.53 16.10 0.30
CA LEU A 47 -23.82 16.47 1.69
C LEU A 47 -23.35 17.89 2.00
N HIS A 48 -22.17 18.27 1.48
CA HIS A 48 -21.57 19.58 1.66
C HIS A 48 -20.52 19.86 0.56
N ARG A 49 -20.08 21.12 0.49
CA ARG A 49 -18.95 21.57 -0.35
C ARG A 49 -17.74 22.02 0.49
N ASP A 50 -17.69 21.60 1.75
CA ASP A 50 -16.51 21.75 2.60
C ASP A 50 -15.36 20.91 2.05
N TRP A 51 -14.39 21.56 1.42
CA TRP A 51 -13.26 20.93 0.73
C TRP A 51 -12.26 20.27 1.67
N ASP A 52 -12.22 20.68 2.94
CA ASP A 52 -11.33 20.08 3.94
C ASP A 52 -11.69 18.62 4.22
N ARG A 53 -12.92 18.22 3.88
CA ARG A 53 -13.44 16.85 4.01
C ARG A 53 -13.29 16.00 2.75
N TYR A 54 -12.76 16.53 1.65
CA TYR A 54 -12.59 15.79 0.38
C TYR A 54 -11.27 14.99 0.38
N ASP A 55 -11.02 14.28 1.47
CA ASP A 55 -9.76 13.59 1.79
C ASP A 55 -9.80 12.08 1.55
N THR A 56 -10.86 11.56 0.91
CA THR A 56 -11.12 10.13 0.65
C THR A 56 -11.35 9.26 1.89
N ALA A 57 -11.46 9.86 3.08
CA ALA A 57 -11.76 9.19 4.33
C ALA A 57 -13.11 9.61 4.94
N HIS A 58 -13.70 10.71 4.46
CA HIS A 58 -15.02 11.18 4.87
C HIS A 58 -16.06 11.01 3.76
N ALA A 59 -17.32 10.78 4.17
CA ALA A 59 -18.45 10.73 3.26
C ALA A 59 -18.92 12.15 2.94
N VAL A 60 -18.73 12.57 1.68
CA VAL A 60 -19.18 13.89 1.18
C VAL A 60 -20.45 13.81 0.32
N PHE A 61 -21.00 12.60 0.17
CA PHE A 61 -22.22 12.31 -0.58
C PHE A 61 -23.08 11.27 0.17
N ARG A 62 -24.38 11.23 -0.12
CA ARG A 62 -25.32 10.24 0.42
C ARG A 62 -25.33 8.98 -0.48
N PRO A 63 -24.78 7.83 -0.06
CA PRO A 63 -24.90 6.57 -0.80
C PRO A 63 -26.36 6.10 -0.91
N ARG A 64 -26.68 5.20 -1.86
CA ARG A 64 -28.08 4.80 -2.12
C ARG A 64 -28.62 3.76 -1.15
N LEU A 65 -27.79 2.85 -0.66
CA LEU A 65 -28.21 1.67 0.10
C LEU A 65 -27.70 1.67 1.55
N MET A 66 -27.14 2.77 2.01
CA MET A 66 -26.69 2.98 3.39
C MET A 66 -26.67 4.48 3.72
N THR A 67 -26.48 4.84 4.98
CA THR A 67 -26.24 6.23 5.38
C THR A 67 -24.77 6.61 5.22
N ALA A 68 -24.48 7.92 5.25
CA ALA A 68 -23.10 8.42 5.20
C ALA A 68 -22.28 7.93 6.42
N GLU A 69 -22.93 7.89 7.59
CA GLU A 69 -22.33 7.41 8.83
C GLU A 69 -22.04 5.90 8.77
N GLN A 70 -22.93 5.11 8.14
CA GLN A 70 -22.68 3.69 7.90
C GLN A 70 -21.50 3.45 6.96
N LEU A 71 -21.35 4.30 5.93
CA LEU A 71 -20.20 4.25 5.01
C LEU A 71 -18.88 4.55 5.73
N GLU A 72 -18.83 5.61 6.54
CA GLU A 72 -17.64 5.95 7.34
C GLU A 72 -17.34 4.90 8.40
N ALA A 73 -18.36 4.37 9.08
CA ALA A 73 -18.21 3.29 10.05
C ALA A 73 -17.70 2.00 9.40
N GLY A 74 -18.22 1.64 8.22
CA GLY A 74 -17.75 0.50 7.43
C GLY A 74 -16.29 0.65 7.01
N TYR A 75 -15.92 1.84 6.50
CA TYR A 75 -14.53 2.19 6.20
C TYR A 75 -13.61 2.02 7.42
N ALA A 76 -13.97 2.59 8.56
CA ALA A 76 -13.20 2.48 9.80
C ALA A 76 -13.10 1.02 10.27
N TRP A 77 -14.19 0.26 10.17
CA TRP A 77 -14.24 -1.15 10.52
C TRP A 77 -13.30 -1.99 9.64
N CYS A 78 -13.26 -1.75 8.32
CA CYS A 78 -12.33 -2.44 7.41
C CYS A 78 -10.88 -2.29 7.88
N TYR A 79 -10.46 -1.06 8.23
CA TYR A 79 -9.13 -0.81 8.78
C TYR A 79 -8.92 -1.50 10.14
N GLN A 80 -9.86 -1.42 11.06
CA GLN A 80 -9.75 -2.08 12.37
C GLN A 80 -9.61 -3.61 12.22
N ARG A 81 -10.41 -4.21 11.35
CA ARG A 81 -10.43 -5.65 11.11
C ARG A 81 -9.16 -6.10 10.40
N LEU A 82 -8.77 -5.46 9.29
CA LEU A 82 -7.62 -5.86 8.48
C LEU A 82 -6.31 -5.79 9.27
N PHE A 83 -6.19 -4.80 10.14
CA PHE A 83 -5.02 -4.63 11.01
C PHE A 83 -5.15 -5.28 12.39
N SER A 84 -6.15 -6.13 12.61
CA SER A 84 -6.24 -6.96 13.82
C SER A 84 -5.22 -8.10 13.76
N HIS A 85 -4.75 -8.55 14.92
CA HIS A 85 -3.81 -9.68 15.00
C HIS A 85 -4.35 -10.93 14.29
N ARG A 86 -5.65 -11.21 14.43
CA ARG A 86 -6.32 -12.34 13.79
C ARG A 86 -6.26 -12.25 12.27
N SER A 87 -6.55 -11.08 11.69
CA SER A 87 -6.50 -10.88 10.25
C SER A 87 -5.07 -10.98 9.72
N ILE A 88 -4.10 -10.37 10.41
CA ILE A 88 -2.67 -10.47 10.05
C ILE A 88 -2.21 -11.93 10.01
N LEU A 89 -2.60 -12.75 10.99
CA LEU A 89 -2.27 -14.17 11.02
C LEU A 89 -2.98 -14.99 9.93
N ARG A 90 -4.24 -14.66 9.61
CA ARG A 90 -4.96 -15.28 8.49
C ARG A 90 -4.29 -15.02 7.14
N ARG A 91 -3.77 -13.80 6.95
CA ARG A 91 -3.11 -13.34 5.73
C ARG A 91 -1.63 -13.71 5.64
N ARG A 92 -1.09 -14.53 6.55
CA ARG A 92 0.33 -14.91 6.54
C ARG A 92 0.73 -15.59 5.21
N PRO A 93 1.91 -15.29 4.64
CA PRO A 93 2.42 -15.98 3.47
C PRO A 93 2.48 -17.51 3.66
N ARG A 94 2.33 -18.28 2.58
CA ARG A 94 2.50 -19.74 2.62
C ARG A 94 3.95 -20.15 2.85
N GLN A 95 4.88 -19.40 2.27
CA GLN A 95 6.31 -19.65 2.42
C GLN A 95 6.78 -19.24 3.81
N PHE A 96 7.32 -20.19 4.57
CA PHE A 96 7.73 -19.96 5.96
C PHE A 96 8.80 -18.88 6.11
N SER A 97 9.77 -18.81 5.18
CA SER A 97 10.82 -17.78 5.18
C SER A 97 10.28 -16.36 5.02
N ALA A 98 9.09 -16.18 4.43
CA ALA A 98 8.45 -14.88 4.25
C ALA A 98 7.57 -14.47 5.45
N VAL A 99 7.26 -15.38 6.38
CA VAL A 99 6.38 -15.09 7.52
C VAL A 99 6.98 -14.05 8.46
N LEU A 100 8.26 -14.21 8.82
CA LEU A 100 8.95 -13.28 9.71
C LEU A 100 9.03 -11.84 9.15
N PRO A 101 9.50 -11.61 7.91
CA PRO A 101 9.53 -10.27 7.34
C PRO A 101 8.12 -9.69 7.15
N TYR A 102 7.12 -10.50 6.79
CA TYR A 102 5.73 -10.07 6.72
C TYR A 102 5.19 -9.58 8.06
N LEU A 103 5.37 -10.35 9.13
CA LEU A 103 4.95 -9.95 10.48
C LEU A 103 5.69 -8.70 10.92
N ALA A 104 7.01 -8.65 10.71
CA ALA A 104 7.82 -7.47 10.99
C ALA A 104 7.27 -6.24 10.25
N MET A 105 6.94 -6.35 8.97
CA MET A 105 6.36 -5.27 8.17
C MET A 105 5.00 -4.83 8.71
N CYS A 106 4.08 -5.75 9.02
CA CYS A 106 2.76 -5.43 9.54
C CYS A 106 2.81 -4.71 10.91
N TYR A 107 3.69 -5.17 11.81
CA TYR A 107 3.84 -4.57 13.13
C TYR A 107 4.65 -3.28 13.10
N LEU A 108 5.71 -3.24 12.29
CA LEU A 108 6.50 -2.02 12.13
C LEU A 108 5.64 -0.94 11.49
N TYR A 109 4.96 -1.21 10.37
CA TYR A 109 4.13 -0.21 9.69
C TYR A 109 3.11 0.46 10.62
N LYS A 110 2.36 -0.29 11.43
CA LYS A 110 1.32 0.28 12.29
C LYS A 110 1.82 0.78 13.66
N ARG A 111 2.79 0.10 14.26
CA ARG A 111 3.24 0.35 15.65
C ARG A 111 4.47 1.25 15.71
N SER A 112 5.19 1.42 14.61
CA SER A 112 6.36 2.29 14.54
C SER A 112 6.00 3.78 14.57
N ASN A 113 4.76 4.21 14.28
CA ASN A 113 4.42 5.64 14.30
C ASN A 113 4.82 6.36 15.60
N ARG A 114 4.67 5.71 16.77
CA ARG A 114 5.14 6.27 18.04
C ARG A 114 6.65 6.35 18.13
N LEU A 115 7.35 5.32 17.67
CA LEU A 115 8.82 5.27 17.66
C LEU A 115 9.40 6.28 16.65
N TRP A 116 8.81 6.40 15.47
CA TRP A 116 9.14 7.37 14.45
C TRP A 116 8.99 8.80 14.95
N HIS A 117 7.87 9.11 15.60
CA HIS A 117 7.65 10.44 16.16
C HIS A 117 8.72 10.79 17.21
N GLN A 118 9.15 9.83 18.02
CA GLN A 118 10.22 10.03 19.01
C GLN A 118 11.61 10.15 18.34
N LEU A 119 11.90 9.34 17.33
CA LEU A 119 13.12 9.40 16.52
C LEU A 119 13.28 10.75 15.82
N ILE A 120 12.19 11.27 15.25
CA ILE A 120 12.16 12.58 14.58
C ILE A 120 12.36 13.70 15.60
N ARG A 121 11.62 13.68 16.72
CA ARG A 121 11.78 14.69 17.80
C ARG A 121 13.19 14.72 18.37
N ARG A 122 13.85 13.56 18.47
CA ARG A 122 15.22 13.44 18.97
C ARG A 122 16.29 13.66 17.89
N GLN A 123 15.90 13.94 16.63
CA GLN A 123 16.79 14.07 15.47
C GLN A 123 17.74 12.86 15.24
N TRP A 124 17.36 11.69 15.75
CA TRP A 124 18.16 10.47 15.63
C TRP A 124 17.95 9.74 14.30
N THR A 125 17.13 10.29 13.41
CA THR A 125 16.89 9.74 12.07
C THR A 125 18.19 9.56 11.30
N ARG A 126 19.08 10.58 11.30
CA ARG A 126 20.37 10.47 10.60
C ARG A 126 21.23 9.34 11.17
N GLY A 127 21.34 9.22 12.50
CA GLY A 127 22.13 8.18 13.15
C GLY A 127 21.60 6.77 12.89
N ALA A 128 20.28 6.61 12.92
CA ALA A 128 19.63 5.33 12.66
C ALA A 128 19.72 4.90 11.18
N TRP A 129 19.60 5.85 10.24
CA TRP A 129 19.45 5.53 8.82
C TRP A 129 20.75 5.64 8.00
N ALA A 130 21.70 6.51 8.37
CA ALA A 130 22.96 6.67 7.63
C ALA A 130 23.75 5.37 7.38
N PRO A 131 23.96 4.48 8.38
CA PRO A 131 24.70 3.24 8.14
C PRO A 131 23.96 2.28 7.19
N LEU A 132 22.63 2.21 7.30
CA LEU A 132 21.80 1.36 6.44
C LEU A 132 21.77 1.88 4.99
N VAL A 133 21.63 3.19 4.81
CA VAL A 133 21.66 3.87 3.51
C VAL A 133 23.03 3.69 2.86
N GLU A 134 24.11 3.89 3.60
CA GLU A 134 25.47 3.72 3.07
C GLU A 134 25.76 2.26 2.70
N TRP A 135 25.28 1.31 3.50
CA TRP A 135 25.40 -0.11 3.20
C TRP A 135 24.62 -0.51 1.94
N THR A 136 23.35 -0.09 1.83
CA THR A 136 22.51 -0.36 0.65
C THR A 136 23.09 0.29 -0.60
N ARG A 137 23.58 1.54 -0.51
CA ARG A 137 24.31 2.22 -1.60
C ARG A 137 25.50 1.39 -2.07
N ARG A 138 26.38 0.97 -1.15
CA ARG A 138 27.55 0.13 -1.47
C ARG A 138 27.16 -1.22 -2.08
N ARG A 139 26.08 -1.84 -1.59
CA ARG A 139 25.55 -3.09 -2.16
C ARG A 139 25.08 -2.88 -3.59
N HIS A 140 24.37 -1.78 -3.86
CA HIS A 140 23.84 -1.47 -5.19
C HIS A 140 24.95 -1.14 -6.19
N VAL A 141 25.96 -0.36 -5.79
CA VAL A 141 27.15 -0.09 -6.62
C VAL A 141 27.89 -1.37 -6.97
N ARG A 142 28.10 -2.27 -5.99
CA ARG A 142 28.73 -3.59 -6.24
C ARG A 142 27.88 -4.51 -7.12
N PHE A 143 26.56 -4.34 -7.12
CA PHE A 143 25.68 -5.11 -8.00
C PHE A 143 25.78 -4.60 -9.44
N ARG A 144 25.73 -3.27 -9.65
CA ARG A 144 25.93 -2.66 -10.97
C ARG A 144 27.27 -3.03 -11.60
N ARG A 145 28.37 -2.94 -10.84
CA ARG A 145 29.69 -3.31 -11.34
C ARG A 145 29.76 -4.77 -11.79
N ARG A 146 29.09 -5.69 -11.07
CA ARG A 146 29.01 -7.10 -11.46
C ARG A 146 28.19 -7.32 -12.74
N LEU A 147 27.17 -6.50 -12.99
CA LEU A 147 26.41 -6.57 -14.23
C LEU A 147 27.24 -6.06 -15.41
N GLU A 148 27.97 -4.94 -15.23
CA GLU A 148 28.89 -4.41 -16.24
C GLU A 148 30.00 -5.42 -16.59
N GLU A 149 30.62 -6.04 -15.58
CA GLU A 149 31.61 -7.11 -15.75
C GLU A 149 31.03 -8.34 -16.50
N ALA A 150 29.76 -8.68 -16.24
CA ALA A 150 29.08 -9.79 -16.92
C ALA A 150 28.72 -9.44 -18.38
N ASP A 151 28.26 -8.21 -18.64
CA ASP A 151 27.96 -7.73 -19.99
C ASP A 151 29.22 -7.65 -20.84
N GLU A 152 30.35 -7.20 -20.28
CA GLU A 152 31.65 -7.22 -20.96
C GLU A 152 32.13 -8.64 -21.25
N ALA A 153 31.95 -9.58 -20.31
CA ALA A 153 32.30 -10.98 -20.53
C ALA A 153 31.46 -11.61 -21.66
N ILE A 154 30.16 -11.33 -21.71
CA ILE A 154 29.27 -11.78 -22.79
C ILE A 154 29.68 -11.17 -24.13
N ALA A 155 29.96 -9.86 -24.16
CA ALA A 155 30.40 -9.17 -25.37
C ALA A 155 31.74 -9.72 -25.89
N ASN A 156 32.66 -10.08 -25.00
CA ASN A 156 33.95 -10.68 -25.36
C ASN A 156 33.78 -12.10 -25.93
N ILE A 157 32.88 -12.92 -25.38
CA ILE A 157 32.55 -14.23 -25.94
C ILE A 157 31.96 -14.08 -27.34
N ALA A 158 31.06 -13.11 -27.56
CA ALA A 158 30.45 -12.85 -28.87
C ALA A 158 31.45 -12.32 -29.92
N ARG A 159 32.61 -11.82 -29.51
CA ARG A 159 33.69 -11.35 -30.40
C ARG A 159 34.68 -12.43 -30.82
N VAL A 160 34.61 -13.63 -30.23
CA VAL A 160 35.46 -14.75 -30.64
C VAL A 160 35.03 -15.23 -32.04
N PRO A 161 35.90 -15.15 -33.06
CA PRO A 161 35.55 -15.59 -34.40
C PRO A 161 35.27 -17.10 -34.41
N ILE A 162 34.15 -17.49 -35.00
CA ILE A 162 33.79 -18.89 -35.20
C ILE A 162 34.86 -19.49 -36.14
N PRO A 163 35.57 -20.56 -35.76
CA PRO A 163 36.55 -21.18 -36.65
C PRO A 163 35.84 -21.65 -37.93
N PRO A 164 36.46 -21.51 -39.10
CA PRO A 164 35.86 -21.95 -40.35
C PRO A 164 35.55 -23.44 -40.25
N SER A 165 34.33 -23.83 -40.59
CA SER A 165 33.92 -25.23 -40.68
C SER A 165 34.76 -25.94 -41.73
N VAL A 166 35.49 -26.97 -41.32
CA VAL A 166 36.24 -27.91 -42.17
C VAL A 166 35.27 -28.84 -42.88
#